data_AF-A0A956BHU7-F1
#
_entry.id   AF-A0A956BHU7-F1
#
_cell.length_a   1.000
_cell.length_b   1.000
_cell.length_c   1.000
_cell.angle_alpha   90.00
_cell.angle_beta   90.00
_cell.angle_gamma   90.00
#
_symmetry.space_group_name_H-M   'P 1'
#
loop_
_entity.id
_entity.type
_entity.pdbx_description
1 polymer ?
#
loop_
_entity_poly.entity_id
_entity_poly.type
_entity_poly.pdbx_seq_one_letter_code
_entity_poly.pdbx_strand_id
1 'polypeptide(L)'
;MPTAIRFSAVSLVFVLSGCGSQFWNTLDWGQCEDYSLAYSSDMAGSDVLLTEVPAAQSPYAMALVLRQEAVNDMFASMANANLPELRESTRVLGQQVSVSMRPRLPQFSIGGNDRCRDCFSAHVPVDLGLSAAGLNLNTGGTAIDVQMPIRFQAVNSYETQLVAAFQELEVTGLDLPLPQEAQWVYDSIEPLVTTALTRFLQTEFEDATLAVVDSWSIGEGSVLLAPRGPVVDRSSGTVTLALQTNLPLDGVTSLSSLPALPSGADIGVIIHPGLISAMGRRMLYEGQIPHSYDENGQ
;
A
#
# COMPACT_ATOMS: atom_id res chain seq x y z
N MET A 1 -20.39 12.63 -8.44
CA MET A 1 -19.34 13.48 -7.82
C MET A 1 -19.14 12.97 -6.41
N PRO A 2 -18.05 12.23 -6.12
CA PRO A 2 -17.78 11.74 -4.77
C PRO A 2 -17.26 12.88 -3.88
N THR A 3 -17.73 12.93 -2.64
CA THR A 3 -17.36 13.94 -1.65
C THR A 3 -16.14 13.44 -0.86
N ALA A 4 -15.02 14.17 -0.92
CA ALA A 4 -13.83 13.84 -0.15
C ALA A 4 -14.06 14.12 1.36
N ILE A 5 -13.93 13.09 2.20
CA ILE A 5 -14.01 13.22 3.65
C ILE A 5 -12.66 13.76 4.16
N ARG A 6 -12.66 14.96 4.74
CA ARG A 6 -11.48 15.55 5.39
C ARG A 6 -11.52 15.31 6.89
N PHE A 7 -10.59 14.50 7.40
CA PHE A 7 -10.32 14.42 8.83
C PHE A 7 -9.36 15.53 9.26
N SER A 8 -9.76 16.34 10.24
CA SER A 8 -8.90 17.32 10.90
C SER A 8 -8.73 16.91 12.36
N ALA A 9 -7.52 16.51 12.73
CA ALA A 9 -7.20 16.13 14.11
C ALA A 9 -6.93 17.38 14.96
N VAL A 10 -7.52 17.41 16.16
CA VAL A 10 -7.52 18.57 17.07
C VAL A 10 -6.83 18.19 18.39
N SER A 11 -6.04 19.14 18.91
CA SER A 11 -5.46 19.21 20.27
C SER A 11 -4.33 18.25 20.65
N LEU A 12 -3.15 18.84 20.88
CA LEU A 12 -2.23 18.39 21.93
C LEU A 12 -1.53 19.62 22.55
N VAL A 13 -1.88 19.97 23.79
CA VAL A 13 -1.33 21.12 24.55
C VAL A 13 -0.96 20.64 25.95
N PHE A 14 0.34 20.46 26.23
CA PHE A 14 1.01 20.23 27.54
C PHE A 14 2.48 19.81 27.28
N VAL A 15 3.54 20.20 28.02
CA VAL A 15 3.75 21.21 29.10
C VAL A 15 5.08 21.92 28.80
N LEU A 16 5.15 23.27 28.88
CA LEU A 16 6.41 24.02 28.98
C LEU A 16 6.28 25.23 29.94
N SER A 17 6.15 24.94 31.24
CA SER A 17 6.20 25.95 32.30
C SER A 17 7.08 25.45 33.46
N GLY A 18 8.41 25.52 33.25
CA GLY A 18 9.39 24.85 34.10
C GLY A 18 10.69 25.61 34.42
N CYS A 19 10.80 26.90 34.07
CA CYS A 19 11.97 27.74 34.40
C CYS A 19 11.70 28.65 35.61
N GLY A 20 11.46 28.04 36.77
CA GLY A 20 11.12 28.72 38.04
C GLY A 20 12.31 28.97 38.97
N SER A 21 13.07 30.04 38.70
CA SER A 21 13.75 30.94 39.67
C SER A 21 14.57 30.46 40.89
N GLN A 22 14.85 29.17 41.15
CA GLN A 22 15.66 28.75 42.33
C GLN A 22 16.91 27.86 42.07
N PHE A 23 17.36 27.69 40.82
CA PHE A 23 18.55 26.88 40.49
C PHE A 23 19.75 27.72 39.96
N TRP A 24 19.73 29.05 40.14
CA TRP A 24 20.47 29.99 39.27
C TRP A 24 21.93 30.32 39.63
N ASN A 25 22.49 29.83 40.74
CA ASN A 25 23.80 30.30 41.23
C ASN A 25 24.98 29.32 41.03
N THR A 26 24.79 28.19 40.35
CA THR A 26 25.85 27.19 40.09
C THR A 26 25.89 26.66 38.66
N LEU A 27 25.12 27.24 37.73
CA LEU A 27 25.24 26.96 36.31
C LEU A 27 26.17 27.98 35.67
N ASP A 28 27.20 27.48 35.01
CA ASP A 28 28.19 28.28 34.28
C ASP A 28 27.54 28.84 33.00
N TRP A 29 27.35 30.17 32.98
CA TRP A 29 26.65 30.87 31.91
C TRP A 29 27.36 30.78 30.55
N GLY A 30 28.66 30.43 30.53
CA GLY A 30 29.39 30.19 29.28
C GLY A 30 28.79 29.08 28.43
N GLN A 31 28.14 28.08 29.05
CA GLN A 31 27.55 26.97 28.30
C GLN A 31 26.30 27.37 27.50
N CYS A 32 25.58 28.45 27.87
CA CYS A 32 24.36 28.84 27.14
C CYS A 32 24.67 29.31 25.71
N GLU A 33 25.78 30.01 25.50
CA GLU A 33 26.19 30.49 24.18
C GLU A 33 26.65 29.31 23.31
N ASP A 34 27.47 28.40 23.86
CA ASP A 34 27.87 27.14 23.22
C ASP A 34 26.66 26.25 22.87
N TYR A 35 25.69 26.07 23.78
CA TYR A 35 24.45 25.34 23.51
C TYR A 35 23.63 26.03 22.41
N SER A 36 23.57 27.36 22.37
CA SER A 36 22.83 28.08 21.31
C SER A 36 23.50 27.97 19.94
N LEU A 37 24.84 27.94 19.89
CA LEU A 37 25.63 27.75 18.67
C LEU A 37 25.54 26.30 18.17
N ALA A 38 25.64 25.31 19.06
CA ALA A 38 25.44 23.90 18.72
C ALA A 38 24.00 23.65 18.23
N TYR A 39 23.00 24.18 18.94
CA TYR A 39 21.60 24.08 18.54
C TYR A 39 21.33 24.73 17.19
N SER A 40 21.80 25.96 16.96
CA SER A 40 21.61 26.64 15.66
C SER A 40 22.36 25.96 14.51
N SER A 41 23.53 25.38 14.77
CA SER A 41 24.27 24.53 13.82
C SER A 41 23.46 23.30 13.40
N ASP A 42 22.98 22.51 14.37
CA ASP A 42 22.22 21.28 14.10
C ASP A 42 20.85 21.56 13.47
N MET A 43 20.21 22.68 13.82
CA MET A 43 18.94 23.10 13.22
C MET A 43 19.11 23.62 11.79
N ALA A 44 20.18 24.37 11.49
CA ALA A 44 20.43 24.88 10.13
C ALA A 44 20.58 23.76 9.08
N GLY A 45 21.08 22.59 9.49
CA GLY A 45 21.16 21.41 8.62
C GLY A 45 19.85 20.62 8.46
N SER A 46 18.89 20.79 9.38
CA SER A 46 17.64 20.01 9.42
C SER A 46 16.39 20.77 8.96
N ASP A 47 16.49 22.08 8.68
CA ASP A 47 15.42 22.88 8.07
C ASP A 47 15.35 22.78 6.54
N VAL A 48 16.44 22.40 5.86
CA VAL A 48 16.42 22.29 4.39
C VAL A 48 15.66 21.02 3.98
N LEU A 49 14.44 21.20 3.46
CA LEU A 49 13.67 20.14 2.83
C LEU A 49 14.42 19.60 1.61
N LEU A 50 14.33 18.29 1.41
CA LEU A 50 14.68 17.68 0.14
C LEU A 50 13.74 18.21 -0.95
N THR A 51 14.28 18.45 -2.14
CA THR A 51 13.51 18.92 -3.31
C THR A 51 12.45 17.92 -3.77
N GLU A 52 12.56 16.66 -3.36
CA GLU A 52 11.61 15.59 -3.62
C GLU A 52 11.58 14.58 -2.46
N VAL A 53 10.48 13.84 -2.33
CA VAL A 53 10.44 12.67 -1.45
C VAL A 53 11.37 11.59 -2.03
N PRO A 54 12.32 11.04 -1.26
CA PRO A 54 13.28 10.06 -1.75
C PRO A 54 12.62 8.77 -2.31
N ALA A 55 13.46 7.91 -2.87
CA ALA A 55 13.04 6.58 -3.31
C ALA A 55 13.04 5.56 -2.16
N ALA A 56 12.38 4.42 -2.37
CA ALA A 56 12.04 3.36 -1.40
C ALA A 56 13.17 2.79 -0.52
N GLN A 57 14.43 3.18 -0.73
CA GLN A 57 15.62 2.79 0.04
C GLN A 57 15.82 3.61 1.34
N SER A 58 15.14 4.75 1.48
CA SER A 58 15.15 5.56 2.72
C SER A 58 14.23 4.96 3.81
N PRO A 59 14.54 5.12 5.11
CA PRO A 59 13.63 4.75 6.20
C PRO A 59 12.23 5.40 6.10
N TYR A 60 11.21 4.67 6.55
CA TYR A 60 9.81 5.12 6.48
C TYR A 60 9.42 5.96 7.70
N ALA A 61 8.81 7.12 7.43
CA ALA A 61 8.43 8.12 8.43
C ALA A 61 7.04 7.88 9.02
N MET A 62 6.15 7.33 8.21
CA MET A 62 4.77 6.98 8.55
C MET A 62 4.39 5.71 7.78
N ALA A 63 3.40 4.98 8.26
CA ALA A 63 2.83 3.84 7.59
C ALA A 63 1.30 3.83 7.73
N LEU A 64 0.59 3.54 6.63
CA LEU A 64 -0.84 3.22 6.64
C LEU A 64 -0.98 1.70 6.51
N VAL A 65 -1.46 1.04 7.55
CA VAL A 65 -1.67 -0.42 7.59
C VAL A 65 -3.13 -0.71 7.30
N LEU A 66 -3.39 -1.55 6.31
CA LEU A 66 -4.71 -2.01 5.89
C LEU A 66 -4.82 -3.51 6.13
N ARG A 67 -5.89 -3.98 6.77
CA ARG A 67 -6.21 -5.42 6.85
C ARG A 67 -6.84 -5.90 5.54
N GLN A 68 -6.73 -7.19 5.26
CA GLN A 68 -7.32 -7.86 4.09
C GLN A 68 -8.80 -7.51 3.86
N GLU A 69 -9.60 -7.41 4.91
CA GLU A 69 -11.01 -7.04 4.85
C GLU A 69 -11.19 -5.61 4.31
N ALA A 70 -10.43 -4.64 4.81
CA ALA A 70 -10.46 -3.27 4.29
C ALA A 70 -10.05 -3.21 2.81
N VAL A 71 -9.05 -3.99 2.39
CA VAL A 71 -8.63 -4.03 0.98
C VAL A 71 -9.70 -4.66 0.09
N ASN A 72 -10.38 -5.72 0.56
CA ASN A 72 -11.51 -6.33 -0.16
C ASN A 72 -12.72 -5.39 -0.24
N ASP A 73 -13.07 -4.69 0.84
CA ASP A 73 -14.18 -3.72 0.85
C ASP A 73 -13.88 -2.53 -0.08
N MET A 74 -12.66 -2.01 -0.06
CA MET A 74 -12.20 -0.99 -1.01
C MET A 74 -12.33 -1.49 -2.44
N PHE A 75 -11.81 -2.68 -2.75
CA PHE A 75 -11.91 -3.25 -4.10
C PHE A 75 -13.36 -3.48 -4.52
N ALA A 76 -14.21 -4.08 -3.67
CA ALA A 76 -15.62 -4.31 -3.96
C ALA A 76 -16.39 -3.01 -4.24
N SER A 77 -16.04 -1.92 -3.56
CA SER A 77 -16.62 -0.60 -3.81
C SER A 77 -16.21 0.00 -5.17
N MET A 78 -14.99 -0.29 -5.64
CA MET A 78 -14.44 0.19 -6.91
C MET A 78 -14.86 -0.70 -8.10
N ALA A 79 -14.88 -2.01 -7.90
CA ALA A 79 -15.17 -3.03 -8.90
C ALA A 79 -16.67 -3.20 -9.21
N ASN A 80 -17.45 -2.14 -9.05
CA ASN A 80 -18.87 -2.04 -9.41
C ASN A 80 -19.09 -1.97 -10.94
N ALA A 81 -18.15 -2.53 -11.71
CA ALA A 81 -18.14 -2.64 -13.15
C ALA A 81 -18.30 -4.13 -13.52
N ASN A 82 -19.23 -4.42 -14.43
CA ASN A 82 -19.37 -5.79 -14.96
C ASN A 82 -18.07 -6.17 -15.69
N LEU A 83 -17.37 -7.19 -15.19
CA LEU A 83 -16.19 -7.72 -15.88
C LEU A 83 -16.60 -8.29 -17.26
N PRO A 84 -15.84 -8.01 -18.33
CA PRO A 84 -16.17 -8.50 -19.66
C PRO A 84 -16.04 -10.03 -19.71
N GLU A 85 -16.87 -10.66 -20.55
CA GLU A 85 -16.72 -12.07 -20.86
C GLU A 85 -15.54 -12.24 -21.84
N LEU A 86 -14.50 -12.92 -21.39
CA LEU A 86 -13.32 -13.22 -22.21
C LEU A 86 -13.64 -14.41 -23.10
N ARG A 87 -13.30 -14.33 -24.39
CA ARG A 87 -13.57 -15.38 -25.38
C ARG A 87 -12.37 -15.57 -26.29
N GLU A 88 -11.84 -16.79 -26.31
CA GLU A 88 -10.82 -17.20 -27.26
C GLU A 88 -11.37 -18.35 -28.14
N SER A 89 -10.88 -18.46 -29.38
CA SER A 89 -11.08 -19.68 -30.15
C SER A 89 -9.84 -20.03 -30.97
N THR A 90 -9.43 -21.28 -30.90
CA THR A 90 -8.25 -21.84 -31.56
C THR A 90 -8.63 -23.12 -32.32
N ARG A 91 -7.71 -23.64 -33.15
CA ARG A 91 -7.89 -24.93 -33.82
C ARG A 91 -6.91 -25.96 -33.28
N VAL A 92 -7.45 -27.03 -32.71
CA VAL A 92 -6.69 -28.19 -32.23
C VAL A 92 -7.08 -29.39 -33.10
N LEU A 93 -6.09 -30.03 -33.73
CA LEU A 93 -6.30 -31.19 -34.61
C LEU A 93 -7.37 -30.98 -35.72
N GLY A 94 -7.49 -29.76 -36.22
CA GLY A 94 -8.46 -29.38 -37.26
C GLY A 94 -9.87 -29.05 -36.76
N GLN A 95 -10.17 -29.27 -35.48
CA GLN A 95 -11.44 -28.91 -34.85
C GLN A 95 -11.32 -27.51 -34.22
N GLN A 96 -12.39 -26.71 -34.29
CA GLN A 96 -12.47 -25.45 -33.57
C GLN A 96 -12.80 -25.72 -32.11
N VAL A 97 -11.96 -25.18 -31.22
CA VAL A 97 -12.15 -25.15 -29.77
C VAL A 97 -12.36 -23.69 -29.39
N SER A 98 -13.44 -23.38 -28.71
CA SER A 98 -13.70 -22.06 -28.13
C SER A 98 -13.76 -22.18 -26.62
N VAL A 99 -13.07 -21.28 -25.95
CA VAL A 99 -13.12 -21.07 -24.51
C VAL A 99 -13.77 -19.72 -24.25
N SER A 100 -14.71 -19.69 -23.32
CA SER A 100 -15.37 -18.49 -22.83
C SER A 100 -15.30 -18.48 -21.31
N MET A 101 -14.95 -17.35 -20.73
CA MET A 101 -14.80 -17.19 -19.29
C MET A 101 -15.47 -15.90 -18.86
N ARG A 102 -16.46 -16.00 -17.98
CA ARG A 102 -17.09 -14.85 -17.34
C ARG A 102 -16.66 -14.79 -15.88
N PRO A 103 -15.63 -13.99 -15.54
CA PRO A 103 -15.20 -13.83 -14.16
C PRO A 103 -16.25 -13.05 -13.34
N ARG A 104 -16.32 -13.36 -12.06
CA ARG A 104 -17.09 -12.62 -11.05
C ARG A 104 -16.14 -11.84 -10.15
N LEU A 105 -16.69 -11.08 -9.19
CA LEU A 105 -15.90 -10.36 -8.20
C LEU A 105 -14.96 -11.34 -7.46
N PRO A 106 -13.64 -11.16 -7.54
CA PRO A 106 -12.67 -12.00 -6.85
C PRO A 106 -12.65 -11.69 -5.35
N GLN A 107 -12.22 -12.67 -4.55
CA GLN A 107 -11.84 -12.46 -3.16
C GLN A 107 -10.31 -12.43 -3.07
N PHE A 108 -9.75 -11.34 -2.54
CA PHE A 108 -8.30 -11.20 -2.38
C PHE A 108 -7.84 -11.73 -1.03
N SER A 109 -6.74 -12.47 -1.06
CA SER A 109 -5.94 -12.83 0.10
C SER A 109 -4.57 -12.15 0.04
N ILE A 110 -4.17 -11.58 1.18
CA ILE A 110 -2.88 -10.89 1.31
C ILE A 110 -1.79 -11.95 1.50
N GLY A 111 -0.86 -12.01 0.54
CA GLY A 111 0.19 -13.01 0.47
C GLY A 111 0.00 -14.00 -0.69
N GLY A 112 1.10 -14.34 -1.34
CA GLY A 112 1.17 -15.46 -2.28
C GLY A 112 1.87 -16.68 -1.67
N ASN A 113 2.14 -17.66 -2.54
CA ASN A 113 2.87 -18.87 -2.18
C ASN A 113 4.37 -18.58 -1.90
N ASP A 114 5.17 -19.60 -1.62
CA ASP A 114 6.59 -19.40 -1.30
C ASP A 114 7.44 -18.83 -2.46
N ARG A 115 6.94 -18.84 -3.70
CA ARG A 115 7.60 -18.20 -4.86
C ARG A 115 7.35 -16.69 -4.90
N CYS A 116 6.20 -16.22 -4.43
CA CYS A 116 5.87 -14.81 -4.38
C CYS A 116 5.28 -14.40 -3.02
N ARG A 117 6.17 -14.12 -2.07
CA ARG A 117 5.80 -13.78 -0.69
C ARG A 117 5.03 -12.46 -0.60
N ASP A 118 5.34 -11.52 -1.48
CA ASP A 118 4.78 -10.17 -1.50
C ASP A 118 3.66 -10.01 -2.56
N CYS A 119 3.16 -11.12 -3.11
CA CYS A 119 2.01 -11.13 -4.01
C CYS A 119 0.69 -10.96 -3.26
N PHE A 120 -0.33 -10.53 -4.00
CA PHE A 120 -1.72 -10.84 -3.68
C PHE A 120 -2.07 -12.18 -4.32
N SER A 121 -2.77 -13.02 -3.58
CA SER A 121 -3.54 -14.12 -4.16
C SER A 121 -4.99 -13.67 -4.32
N ALA A 122 -5.69 -14.18 -5.32
CA ALA A 122 -7.10 -13.94 -5.53
C ALA A 122 -7.78 -15.22 -5.99
N HIS A 123 -8.83 -15.60 -5.26
CA HIS A 123 -9.74 -16.65 -5.67
C HIS A 123 -10.82 -16.00 -6.55
N VAL A 124 -10.80 -16.31 -7.85
CA VAL A 124 -11.68 -15.70 -8.86
C VAL A 124 -12.75 -16.71 -9.25
N PRO A 125 -14.01 -16.58 -8.81
CA PRO A 125 -15.08 -17.43 -9.31
C PRO A 125 -15.36 -17.09 -10.78
N VAL A 126 -15.42 -18.10 -11.64
CA VAL A 126 -15.68 -17.93 -13.07
C VAL A 126 -16.82 -18.84 -13.54
N ASP A 127 -17.57 -18.38 -14.53
CA ASP A 127 -18.41 -19.27 -15.35
C ASP A 127 -17.62 -19.61 -16.61
N LEU A 128 -17.15 -20.87 -16.70
CA LEU A 128 -16.32 -21.37 -17.79
C LEU A 128 -17.17 -22.14 -18.81
N GLY A 129 -17.21 -21.66 -20.04
CA GLY A 129 -17.79 -22.35 -21.18
C GLY A 129 -16.72 -22.87 -22.14
N LEU A 130 -16.74 -24.18 -22.44
CA LEU A 130 -15.87 -24.83 -23.42
C LEU A 130 -16.73 -25.44 -24.55
N SER A 131 -16.48 -25.01 -25.78
CA SER A 131 -17.13 -25.52 -27.00
C SER A 131 -16.09 -26.19 -27.89
N ALA A 132 -16.16 -27.51 -28.06
CA ALA A 132 -15.25 -28.27 -28.91
C ALA A 132 -15.98 -29.41 -29.64
N ALA A 133 -15.80 -29.54 -30.95
CA ALA A 133 -16.34 -30.66 -31.75
C ALA A 133 -17.87 -30.93 -31.61
N GLY A 134 -18.66 -29.91 -31.27
CA GLY A 134 -20.10 -30.04 -31.01
C GLY A 134 -20.47 -30.37 -29.55
N LEU A 135 -19.49 -30.68 -28.70
CA LEU A 135 -19.64 -30.69 -27.25
C LEU A 135 -19.63 -29.24 -26.74
N ASN A 136 -20.66 -28.85 -25.99
CA ASN A 136 -20.69 -27.62 -25.22
C ASN A 136 -20.73 -27.98 -23.73
N LEU A 137 -19.64 -27.71 -23.02
CA LEU A 137 -19.59 -27.74 -21.57
C LEU A 137 -19.78 -26.31 -21.07
N ASN A 138 -20.65 -26.11 -20.07
CA ASN A 138 -20.72 -24.87 -19.31
C ASN A 138 -20.66 -25.25 -17.84
N THR A 139 -19.49 -25.11 -17.24
CA THR A 139 -19.22 -25.43 -15.84
C THR A 139 -19.38 -24.17 -15.01
N GLY A 140 -20.58 -23.98 -14.47
CA GLY A 140 -20.83 -22.96 -13.46
C GLY A 140 -20.22 -23.36 -12.12
N GLY A 141 -19.72 -22.38 -11.36
CA GLY A 141 -19.06 -22.63 -10.08
C GLY A 141 -17.66 -23.22 -10.22
N THR A 142 -16.96 -22.89 -11.30
CA THR A 142 -15.51 -23.07 -11.37
C THR A 142 -14.83 -21.86 -10.73
N ALA A 143 -13.60 -22.02 -10.25
CA ALA A 143 -12.81 -20.91 -9.75
C ALA A 143 -11.36 -21.02 -10.22
N ILE A 144 -10.66 -19.88 -10.26
CA ILE A 144 -9.26 -19.80 -10.63
C ILE A 144 -8.52 -19.11 -9.48
N ASP A 145 -7.50 -19.77 -8.94
CA ASP A 145 -6.58 -19.15 -8.00
C ASP A 145 -5.46 -18.49 -8.81
N VAL A 146 -5.38 -17.16 -8.73
CA VAL A 146 -4.30 -16.37 -9.35
C VAL A 146 -3.45 -15.73 -8.27
N GLN A 147 -2.15 -15.60 -8.51
CA GLN A 147 -1.29 -14.70 -7.76
C GLN A 147 -0.70 -13.63 -8.67
N MET A 148 -0.61 -12.40 -8.19
CA MET A 148 0.01 -11.29 -8.92
C MET A 148 0.77 -10.38 -7.95
N PRO A 149 1.97 -9.89 -8.32
CA PRO A 149 2.68 -8.93 -7.51
C PRO A 149 2.01 -7.56 -7.62
N ILE A 150 1.87 -6.87 -6.49
CA ILE A 150 1.55 -5.45 -6.49
C ILE A 150 2.82 -4.63 -6.30
N ARG A 151 2.87 -3.44 -6.88
CA ARG A 151 4.01 -2.52 -6.78
C ARG A 151 3.53 -1.10 -6.59
N PHE A 152 4.31 -0.29 -5.88
CA PHE A 152 4.21 1.15 -6.02
C PHE A 152 5.19 1.64 -7.08
N GLN A 153 4.67 2.36 -8.07
CA GLN A 153 5.45 3.05 -9.07
C GLN A 153 5.37 4.55 -8.82
N ALA A 154 6.50 5.18 -8.53
CA ALA A 154 6.58 6.64 -8.44
C ALA A 154 6.34 7.23 -9.84
N VAL A 155 5.31 8.07 -9.98
CA VAL A 155 5.02 8.79 -11.22
C VAL A 155 5.78 10.11 -11.22
N ASN A 156 5.79 10.77 -10.05
CA ASN A 156 6.56 11.97 -9.79
C ASN A 156 6.82 12.09 -8.27
N SER A 157 7.29 13.25 -7.80
CA SER A 157 7.61 13.50 -6.40
C SER A 157 6.37 13.52 -5.47
N TYR A 158 5.17 13.71 -6.04
CA TYR A 158 3.89 13.84 -5.34
C TYR A 158 2.96 12.65 -5.58
N GLU A 159 3.01 12.01 -6.74
CA GLU A 159 2.08 10.93 -7.12
C GLU A 159 2.78 9.58 -7.17
N THR A 160 2.16 8.57 -6.55
CA THR A 160 2.60 7.18 -6.64
C THR A 160 1.41 6.28 -6.99
N GLN A 161 1.57 5.46 -8.02
CA GLN A 161 0.56 4.52 -8.48
C GLN A 161 0.75 3.16 -7.83
N LEU A 162 -0.34 2.61 -7.30
CA LEU A 162 -0.44 1.20 -6.94
C LEU A 162 -0.79 0.41 -8.21
N VAL A 163 0.11 -0.45 -8.65
CA VAL A 163 -0.01 -1.20 -9.90
C VAL A 163 -0.06 -2.69 -9.61
N ALA A 164 -1.02 -3.40 -10.21
CA ALA A 164 -1.02 -4.86 -10.32
C ALA A 164 -0.22 -5.26 -11.56
N ALA A 165 0.87 -6.00 -11.36
CA ALA A 165 1.75 -6.43 -12.45
C ALA A 165 1.18 -7.68 -13.13
N PHE A 166 0.24 -7.49 -14.06
CA PHE A 166 -0.38 -8.57 -14.83
C PHE A 166 0.62 -9.35 -15.68
N GLN A 167 1.71 -8.70 -16.13
CA GLN A 167 2.81 -9.36 -16.83
C GLN A 167 3.56 -10.40 -15.97
N GLU A 168 3.40 -10.35 -14.64
CA GLU A 168 3.98 -11.28 -13.67
C GLU A 168 2.92 -12.10 -12.91
N LEU A 169 1.67 -12.11 -13.38
CA LEU A 169 0.61 -12.95 -12.86
C LEU A 169 0.93 -14.44 -13.09
N GLU A 170 0.63 -15.31 -12.13
CA GLU A 170 0.70 -16.78 -12.23
C GLU A 170 -0.66 -17.37 -11.83
N VAL A 171 -1.26 -18.22 -12.66
CA VAL A 171 -2.41 -19.05 -12.27
C VAL A 171 -1.88 -20.21 -11.44
N THR A 172 -2.13 -20.20 -10.14
CA THR A 172 -1.61 -21.18 -9.18
C THR A 172 -2.48 -22.41 -9.00
N GLY A 173 -3.76 -22.31 -9.34
CA GLY A 173 -4.74 -23.39 -9.20
C GLY A 173 -5.99 -23.13 -10.03
N LEU A 174 -6.71 -24.21 -10.33
CA LEU A 174 -8.00 -24.18 -11.00
C LEU A 174 -8.92 -25.16 -10.26
N ASP A 175 -10.12 -24.70 -9.88
CA ASP A 175 -11.14 -25.52 -9.25
C ASP A 175 -12.18 -25.88 -10.31
N LEU A 176 -12.15 -27.13 -10.77
CA LEU A 176 -13.17 -27.71 -11.64
C LEU A 176 -14.00 -28.74 -10.85
N PRO A 177 -15.33 -28.57 -10.73
CA PRO A 177 -16.20 -29.54 -10.08
C PRO A 177 -16.38 -30.76 -11.00
N LEU A 178 -15.45 -31.69 -10.94
CA LEU A 178 -15.40 -32.91 -11.74
C LEU A 178 -15.83 -34.14 -10.93
N PRO A 179 -16.43 -35.16 -11.57
CA PRO A 179 -16.63 -36.47 -10.94
C PRO A 179 -15.28 -37.07 -10.52
N GLN A 180 -15.27 -37.82 -9.40
CA GLN A 180 -14.05 -38.39 -8.84
C GLN A 180 -13.30 -39.31 -9.82
N GLU A 181 -14.03 -39.98 -10.71
CA GLU A 181 -13.49 -40.84 -11.77
C GLU A 181 -12.72 -40.09 -12.85
N ALA A 182 -12.91 -38.76 -12.96
CA ALA A 182 -12.23 -37.88 -13.90
C ALA A 182 -11.02 -37.15 -13.27
N GLN A 183 -10.83 -37.22 -11.96
CA GLN A 183 -9.78 -36.47 -11.24
C GLN A 183 -8.37 -36.77 -11.76
N TRP A 184 -8.04 -38.04 -12.03
CA TRP A 184 -6.71 -38.40 -12.55
C TRP A 184 -6.41 -37.80 -13.94
N VAL A 185 -7.44 -37.54 -14.75
CA VAL A 185 -7.30 -36.83 -16.03
C VAL A 185 -7.02 -35.36 -15.74
N TYR A 186 -7.78 -34.78 -14.80
CA TYR A 186 -7.61 -33.41 -14.36
C TYR A 186 -6.21 -33.12 -13.85
N ASP A 187 -5.70 -33.90 -12.89
CA ASP A 187 -4.36 -33.77 -12.31
C ASP A 187 -3.25 -33.83 -13.39
N SER A 188 -3.52 -34.53 -14.51
CA SER A 188 -2.59 -34.65 -15.65
C SER A 188 -2.64 -33.47 -16.62
N ILE A 189 -3.76 -32.73 -16.70
CA ILE A 189 -3.94 -31.61 -17.64
C ILE A 189 -3.87 -30.23 -16.95
N GLU A 190 -4.16 -30.14 -15.65
CA GLU A 190 -4.18 -28.89 -14.90
C GLU A 190 -2.92 -28.04 -15.12
N PRO A 191 -1.68 -28.56 -15.00
CA PRO A 191 -0.47 -27.76 -15.20
C PRO A 191 -0.35 -27.17 -16.62
N LEU A 192 -0.94 -27.82 -17.62
CA LEU A 192 -0.98 -27.32 -19.00
C LEU A 192 -2.04 -26.22 -19.15
N VAL A 193 -3.21 -26.39 -18.52
CA VAL A 193 -4.31 -25.42 -18.54
C VAL A 193 -3.93 -24.16 -17.75
N THR A 194 -3.37 -24.28 -16.55
CA THR A 194 -2.91 -23.12 -15.75
C THR A 194 -1.78 -22.38 -16.44
N THR A 195 -0.84 -23.08 -17.09
CA THR A 195 0.21 -22.46 -17.93
C THR A 195 -0.38 -21.70 -19.13
N ALA A 196 -1.39 -22.28 -19.80
CA ALA A 196 -2.04 -21.64 -20.94
C ALA A 196 -2.84 -20.40 -20.51
N LEU A 197 -3.65 -20.51 -19.45
CA LEU A 197 -4.40 -19.40 -18.87
C LEU A 197 -3.48 -18.29 -18.37
N THR A 198 -2.36 -18.62 -17.71
CA THR A 198 -1.34 -17.65 -17.28
C THR A 198 -0.84 -16.82 -18.46
N ARG A 199 -0.41 -17.48 -19.55
CA ARG A 199 0.06 -16.77 -20.75
C ARG A 199 -1.02 -15.96 -21.44
N PHE A 200 -2.25 -16.48 -21.50
CA PHE A 200 -3.39 -15.75 -22.04
C PHE A 200 -3.63 -14.45 -21.26
N LEU A 201 -3.72 -14.54 -19.93
CA LEU A 201 -3.91 -13.37 -19.06
C LEU A 201 -2.74 -12.37 -19.17
N GLN A 202 -1.49 -12.85 -19.17
CA GLN A 202 -0.31 -12.00 -19.38
C GLN A 202 -0.28 -11.35 -20.79
N THR A 203 -0.89 -11.96 -21.81
CA THR A 203 -0.89 -11.39 -23.17
C THR A 203 -2.04 -10.40 -23.38
N GLU A 204 -3.19 -10.65 -22.77
CA GLU A 204 -4.42 -9.84 -22.95
C GLU A 204 -4.46 -8.62 -22.01
N PHE A 205 -3.79 -8.68 -20.84
CA PHE A 205 -3.82 -7.61 -19.84
C PHE A 205 -2.45 -6.95 -19.65
N GLU A 206 -2.40 -5.64 -19.89
CA GLU A 206 -1.31 -4.78 -19.42
C GLU A 206 -1.36 -4.62 -17.88
N ASP A 207 -0.25 -4.17 -17.30
CA ASP A 207 -0.18 -3.84 -15.88
C ASP A 207 -1.22 -2.78 -15.50
N ALA A 208 -2.04 -3.07 -14.49
CA ALA A 208 -3.23 -2.28 -14.17
C ALA A 208 -2.97 -1.34 -12.99
N THR A 209 -3.12 -0.03 -13.20
CA THR A 209 -3.17 0.95 -12.11
C THR A 209 -4.43 0.72 -11.27
N LEU A 210 -4.27 0.14 -10.08
CA LEU A 210 -5.35 -0.11 -9.13
C LEU A 210 -5.79 1.18 -8.44
N ALA A 211 -4.82 2.02 -8.05
CA ALA A 211 -5.06 3.29 -7.38
C ALA A 211 -3.94 4.29 -7.68
N VAL A 212 -4.30 5.56 -7.68
CA VAL A 212 -3.36 6.69 -7.67
C VAL A 212 -3.38 7.27 -6.25
N VAL A 213 -2.21 7.41 -5.63
CA VAL A 213 -2.10 7.97 -4.27
C VAL A 213 -1.24 9.22 -4.30
N ASP A 214 -1.89 10.35 -4.02
CA ASP A 214 -1.22 11.64 -3.82
C ASP A 214 -0.45 11.66 -2.50
N SER A 215 0.66 12.39 -2.48
CA SER A 215 1.45 12.63 -1.28
C SER A 215 0.64 13.44 -0.28
N TRP A 216 0.56 12.97 0.97
CA TRP A 216 -0.01 13.76 2.03
C TRP A 216 0.90 14.93 2.37
N SER A 217 0.36 16.14 2.27
CA SER A 217 1.07 17.36 2.61
C SER A 217 0.73 17.80 4.03
N ILE A 218 1.72 18.31 4.77
CA ILE A 218 1.59 18.78 6.15
C ILE A 218 2.09 20.23 6.25
N GLY A 219 1.45 21.01 7.13
CA GLY A 219 1.73 22.44 7.29
C GLY A 219 1.17 23.25 6.12
N GLU A 220 1.95 24.20 5.61
CA GLU A 220 1.62 24.96 4.38
C GLU A 220 1.81 24.14 3.09
N GLY A 221 2.12 22.85 3.22
CA GLY A 221 2.25 21.89 2.12
C GLY A 221 3.69 21.54 1.75
N SER A 222 4.67 22.18 2.40
CA SER A 222 6.10 21.99 2.14
C SER A 222 6.60 20.59 2.56
N VAL A 223 6.10 20.05 3.67
CA VAL A 223 6.40 18.68 4.10
C VAL A 223 5.46 17.72 3.37
N LEU A 224 6.03 16.80 2.60
CA LEU A 224 5.34 15.81 1.80
C LEU A 224 5.56 14.42 2.40
N LEU A 225 4.55 13.55 2.29
CA LEU A 225 4.58 12.14 2.63
C LEU A 225 4.06 11.33 1.43
N ALA A 226 4.94 10.73 0.64
CA ALA A 226 4.56 9.89 -0.50
C ALA A 226 4.71 8.40 -0.13
N PRO A 227 3.75 7.51 -0.48
CA PRO A 227 3.92 6.08 -0.31
C PRO A 227 5.00 5.57 -1.28
N ARG A 228 5.86 4.67 -0.81
CA ARG A 228 7.02 4.16 -1.59
C ARG A 228 7.18 2.64 -1.58
N GLY A 229 6.28 1.90 -0.94
CA GLY A 229 6.28 0.44 -0.96
C GLY A 229 5.03 -0.14 -0.29
N PRO A 230 4.41 -1.19 -0.86
CA PRO A 230 3.46 -2.01 -0.15
C PRO A 230 4.26 -3.10 0.56
N VAL A 231 4.40 -2.99 1.88
CA VAL A 231 4.98 -4.06 2.69
C VAL A 231 3.86 -5.03 3.04
N VAL A 232 3.95 -6.25 2.51
CA VAL A 232 2.96 -7.32 2.70
C VAL A 232 3.39 -8.18 3.90
N ASP A 233 2.55 -8.23 4.94
CA ASP A 233 2.70 -9.19 6.03
C ASP A 233 1.63 -10.27 5.93
N ARG A 234 2.05 -11.42 5.36
CA ARG A 234 1.23 -12.64 5.23
C ARG A 234 0.77 -13.20 6.58
N SER A 235 1.50 -12.96 7.67
CA SER A 235 1.20 -13.55 8.98
C SER A 235 0.08 -12.83 9.72
N SER A 236 -0.05 -11.52 9.51
CA SER A 236 -1.14 -10.69 10.05
C SER A 236 -2.27 -10.42 9.04
N GLY A 237 -2.09 -10.79 7.78
CA GLY A 237 -3.05 -10.48 6.71
C GLY A 237 -3.15 -8.97 6.48
N THR A 238 -2.01 -8.26 6.49
CA THR A 238 -1.98 -6.80 6.32
C THR A 238 -1.08 -6.34 5.18
N VAL A 239 -1.50 -5.26 4.53
CA VAL A 239 -0.72 -4.52 3.55
C VAL A 239 -0.45 -3.16 4.11
N THR A 240 0.82 -2.81 4.18
CA THR A 240 1.27 -1.53 4.71
C THR A 240 1.76 -0.64 3.59
N LEU A 241 1.09 0.49 3.38
CA LEU A 241 1.60 1.55 2.53
C LEU A 241 2.63 2.31 3.35
N ALA A 242 3.91 2.16 3.02
CA ALA A 242 4.99 2.78 3.76
C ALA A 242 5.29 4.17 3.16
N LEU A 243 5.13 5.25 3.95
CA LEU A 243 5.29 6.63 3.51
C LEU A 243 6.67 7.16 3.87
N GLN A 244 7.37 7.69 2.88
CA GLN A 244 8.60 8.45 3.03
C GLN A 244 8.31 9.95 2.97
N THR A 245 9.21 10.76 3.52
CA THR A 245 9.08 12.22 3.54
C THR A 245 10.27 12.93 2.91
N ASN A 246 10.05 14.14 2.40
CA ASN A 246 11.11 15.07 1.99
C ASN A 246 11.72 15.85 3.18
N LEU A 247 11.17 15.72 4.39
CA LEU A 247 11.78 16.25 5.61
C LEU A 247 12.99 15.37 5.98
N PRO A 248 14.22 15.90 6.12
CA PRO A 248 15.36 15.10 6.54
C PRO A 248 15.11 14.51 7.94
N LEU A 249 15.22 13.18 8.04
CA LEU A 249 15.10 12.46 9.31
C LEU A 249 16.42 11.82 9.71
N ASP A 250 16.74 11.93 11.00
CA ASP A 250 17.94 11.40 11.63
C ASP A 250 17.93 9.87 11.47
N GLY A 251 18.83 9.29 10.65
CA GLY A 251 18.69 7.94 10.02
C GLY A 251 18.49 6.69 10.90
N VAL A 252 18.36 6.85 12.21
CA VAL A 252 17.83 5.86 13.16
C VAL A 252 16.30 5.69 13.02
N THR A 253 15.60 6.65 12.41
CA THR A 253 14.14 6.75 12.37
C THR A 253 13.47 5.90 11.28
N SER A 254 13.58 4.57 11.37
CA SER A 254 12.86 3.65 10.47
C SER A 254 11.80 2.84 11.21
N LEU A 255 10.62 2.69 10.61
CA LEU A 255 9.70 1.62 10.94
C LEU A 255 10.26 0.28 10.44
N SER A 256 11.16 -0.32 11.22
CA SER A 256 11.80 -1.62 10.94
C SER A 256 10.89 -2.82 11.23
N SER A 257 9.85 -2.61 12.03
CA SER A 257 8.76 -3.56 12.26
C SER A 257 7.46 -2.77 12.41
N LEU A 258 6.38 -3.33 11.87
CA LEU A 258 5.06 -2.73 11.87
C LEU A 258 4.22 -3.54 12.88
N PRO A 259 3.74 -2.94 13.98
CA PRO A 259 2.88 -3.65 14.92
C PRO A 259 1.60 -4.12 14.23
N ALA A 260 1.17 -5.34 14.56
CA ALA A 260 -0.11 -5.86 14.13
C ALA A 260 -1.26 -4.94 14.58
N LEU A 261 -2.26 -4.75 13.71
CA LEU A 261 -3.44 -3.97 14.03
C LEU A 261 -4.20 -4.59 15.22
N PRO A 262 -4.73 -3.76 16.15
CA PRO A 262 -5.56 -4.28 17.23
C PRO A 262 -6.80 -4.98 16.68
N SER A 263 -7.32 -5.96 17.44
CA SER A 263 -8.50 -6.72 17.04
C SER A 263 -9.68 -5.80 16.74
N GLY A 264 -10.32 -5.98 15.58
CA GLY A 264 -11.44 -5.16 15.11
C GLY A 264 -11.06 -3.81 14.47
N ALA A 265 -9.78 -3.44 14.36
CA ALA A 265 -9.34 -2.28 13.58
C ALA A 265 -8.87 -2.70 12.18
N ASP A 266 -9.54 -2.26 11.13
CA ASP A 266 -9.25 -2.67 9.74
C ASP A 266 -8.27 -1.73 9.04
N ILE A 267 -8.09 -0.53 9.59
CA ILE A 267 -7.14 0.49 9.16
C ILE A 267 -6.39 1.02 10.38
N GLY A 268 -5.08 1.22 10.28
CA GLY A 268 -4.27 1.90 11.29
C GLY A 268 -3.22 2.80 10.69
N VAL A 269 -2.88 3.87 11.41
CA VAL A 269 -1.80 4.81 11.03
C VAL A 269 -0.71 4.72 12.08
N ILE A 270 0.52 4.47 11.64
CA ILE A 270 1.71 4.44 12.49
C ILE A 270 2.58 5.62 12.10
N ILE A 271 3.00 6.41 13.08
CA ILE A 271 3.85 7.60 12.87
C ILE A 271 5.14 7.38 13.65
N HIS A 272 6.29 7.44 12.97
CA HIS A 272 7.56 7.36 13.65
C HIS A 272 7.77 8.63 14.51
N PRO A 273 8.12 8.54 15.81
CA PRO A 273 8.26 9.74 16.66
C PRO A 273 9.26 10.77 16.13
N GLY A 274 10.28 10.30 15.40
CA GLY A 274 11.24 11.16 14.69
C GLY A 274 10.62 12.09 13.65
N LEU A 275 9.52 11.70 12.98
CA LEU A 275 8.79 12.60 12.08
C LEU A 275 8.15 13.76 12.86
N ILE A 276 7.51 13.45 13.99
CA ILE A 276 6.89 14.46 14.88
C ILE A 276 7.97 15.39 15.45
N SER A 277 9.11 14.83 15.86
CA SER A 277 10.26 15.60 16.37
C SER A 277 10.84 16.52 15.29
N ALA A 278 11.06 16.02 14.07
CA ALA A 278 11.58 16.81 12.97
C ALA A 278 10.60 17.93 12.55
N MET A 279 9.30 17.64 12.50
CA MET A 279 8.27 18.66 12.29
C MET A 279 8.25 19.72 13.40
N GLY A 280 8.38 19.30 14.67
CA GLY A 280 8.46 20.23 15.81
C GLY A 280 9.69 21.13 15.73
N ARG A 281 10.87 20.58 15.43
CA ARG A 281 12.11 21.34 15.17
C ARG A 281 11.90 22.38 14.06
N ARG A 282 11.28 21.98 12.94
CA ARG A 282 10.93 22.87 11.83
C ARG A 282 10.01 24.01 12.26
N MET A 283 8.89 23.70 12.92
CA MET A 283 7.92 24.72 13.38
C MET A 283 8.53 25.74 14.33
N LEU A 284 9.47 25.32 15.19
CA LEU A 284 10.23 26.22 16.07
C LEU A 284 11.18 27.15 15.28
N TYR A 285 11.74 26.68 14.16
CA TYR A 285 12.69 27.44 13.34
C TYR A 285 12.00 28.38 12.33
N GLU A 286 10.92 27.93 11.69
CA GLU A 286 10.12 28.74 10.74
C GLU A 286 9.41 29.94 11.41
N GLY A 287 9.50 30.09 12.73
CA GLY A 287 8.96 31.22 13.50
C GLY A 287 7.44 31.19 13.65
N GLN A 288 6.73 30.30 12.96
CA GLN A 288 5.31 30.04 13.14
C GLN A 288 5.03 29.11 14.35
N ILE A 289 5.58 29.48 15.51
CA ILE A 289 4.97 29.07 16.77
C ILE A 289 3.70 29.95 16.90
N PRO A 290 2.49 29.39 17.02
CA PRO A 290 1.31 30.19 17.34
C PRO A 290 1.59 30.93 18.64
N HIS A 291 1.75 32.25 18.57
CA HIS A 291 2.18 33.02 19.73
C HIS A 291 1.18 32.81 20.87
N SER A 292 1.72 32.42 22.03
CA SER A 292 0.96 32.48 23.27
C SER A 292 0.55 33.93 23.49
N TYR A 293 -0.75 34.14 23.56
CA TYR A 293 -1.39 35.41 23.87
C TYR A 293 -0.69 36.15 25.03
N ASP A 294 -0.72 37.48 24.98
CA ASP A 294 -0.22 38.35 26.05
C ASP A 294 -0.98 38.18 27.38
N GLU A 295 -0.60 38.95 28.40
CA GLU A 295 -1.24 38.95 29.72
C GLU A 295 -2.75 39.32 29.68
N ASN A 296 -3.26 39.81 28.55
CA ASN A 296 -4.65 40.19 28.31
C ASN A 296 -5.41 39.20 27.40
N GLY A 297 -4.74 38.25 26.75
CA GLY A 297 -5.36 37.33 25.80
C GLY A 297 -5.31 37.77 24.32
N GLN A 298 -4.32 38.54 23.88
CA GLN A 298 -4.12 38.96 22.47
C GLN A 298 -2.79 38.51 21.84
#